data_AF-A0A6P2D277-F1
#
_entry.id   AF-A0A6P2D277-F1
#
_cell.length_a   1.000
_cell.length_b   1.000
_cell.length_c   1.000
_cell.angle_alpha   90.00
_cell.angle_beta   90.00
_cell.angle_gamma   90.00
#
_symmetry.space_group_name_H-M   'P 1'
#
loop_
_entity.id
_entity.type
_entity.pdbx_description
1 polymer ?
#
loop_
_entity_poly.entity_id
_entity_poly.type
_entity_poly.pdbx_seq_one_letter_code
_entity_poly.pdbx_strand_id
1 'polypeptide(L)'
;MSQAIVDPAEVRRFASNLKRFNADMQSALAGLHGQLTTLGDSWRDQEHDRFRQEFEATMLVLERFLEVSGEHIPFLLRKAERIEEYLSQR
;
A
#
# COMPACT_ATOMS: atom_id res chain seq x y z
N MET A 1 -17.05 -28.07 -11.04
CA MET A 1 -17.38 -26.62 -11.11
C MET A 1 -16.68 -25.95 -9.96
N SER A 2 -15.65 -25.14 -10.22
CA SER A 2 -14.83 -24.52 -9.18
C SER A 2 -15.63 -23.41 -8.48
N GLN A 3 -16.39 -23.78 -7.45
CA GLN A 3 -17.02 -22.82 -6.54
C GLN A 3 -15.91 -22.04 -5.85
N ALA A 4 -15.67 -20.81 -6.29
CA ALA A 4 -14.91 -19.87 -5.50
C ALA A 4 -15.76 -19.49 -4.29
N ILE A 5 -15.50 -20.14 -3.16
CA ILE A 5 -15.96 -19.75 -1.83
C ILE A 5 -15.14 -18.51 -1.46
N VAL A 6 -15.64 -17.32 -1.77
CA VAL A 6 -15.05 -16.09 -1.25
C VAL A 6 -16.17 -15.23 -0.71
N ASP A 7 -16.05 -14.83 0.54
CA ASP A 7 -17.06 -14.02 1.21
C ASP A 7 -16.92 -12.56 0.72
N PRO A 8 -17.96 -11.95 0.11
CA PRO A 8 -17.91 -10.56 -0.34
C PRO A 8 -17.61 -9.59 0.81
N ALA A 9 -18.03 -9.89 2.05
CA ALA A 9 -17.72 -9.08 3.22
C ALA A 9 -16.21 -9.11 3.56
N GLU A 10 -15.56 -10.27 3.47
CA GLU A 10 -14.11 -10.39 3.66
C GLU A 10 -13.34 -9.58 2.62
N VAL A 11 -13.76 -9.64 1.35
CA VAL A 11 -13.12 -8.87 0.26
C VAL A 11 -13.28 -7.36 0.50
N ARG A 12 -14.46 -6.88 0.90
CA ARG A 12 -14.68 -5.46 1.23
C ARG A 12 -13.85 -5.01 2.43
N ARG A 13 -13.76 -5.85 3.46
CA ARG A 13 -12.95 -5.59 4.64
C ARG A 13 -11.47 -5.48 4.27
N PHE A 14 -10.96 -6.41 3.46
CA PHE A 14 -9.58 -6.35 2.99
C PHE A 14 -9.30 -5.08 2.16
N ALA A 15 -10.16 -4.74 1.21
CA ALA A 15 -10.03 -3.50 0.42
C ALA A 15 -10.01 -2.24 1.29
N SER A 16 -10.85 -2.19 2.33
CA SER A 16 -10.90 -1.08 3.29
C SER A 16 -9.62 -1.00 4.14
N ASN A 17 -9.11 -2.15 4.58
CA ASN A 17 -7.86 -2.24 5.32
C ASN A 17 -6.66 -1.81 4.46
N LEU A 18 -6.62 -2.26 3.20
CA LEU A 18 -5.57 -1.89 2.24
C LEU A 18 -5.57 -0.38 1.98
N LYS A 19 -6.74 0.23 1.82
CA LYS A 19 -6.85 1.69 1.67
C LYS A 19 -6.28 2.45 2.87
N ARG A 20 -6.60 2.01 4.08
CA ARG A 20 -6.08 2.63 5.32
C ARG A 20 -4.57 2.42 5.43
N PHE A 21 -4.10 1.20 5.22
CA PHE A 21 -2.69 0.86 5.22
C PHE A 21 -1.89 1.75 4.27
N ASN A 22 -2.38 1.95 3.04
CA ASN A 22 -1.72 2.81 2.07
C ASN A 22 -1.58 4.26 2.55
N ALA A 23 -2.63 4.82 3.17
CA ALA A 23 -2.61 6.19 3.68
C ALA A 23 -1.64 6.33 4.88
N ASP A 24 -1.68 5.38 5.81
CA ASP A 24 -0.81 5.36 6.98
C ASP A 24 0.66 5.22 6.57
N MET A 25 0.94 4.32 5.62
CA MET A 25 2.27 4.10 5.06
C MET A 25 2.79 5.33 4.31
N GLN A 26 1.98 5.98 3.48
CA GLN A 26 2.38 7.20 2.78
C GLN A 26 2.78 8.32 3.75
N SER A 27 2.01 8.51 4.83
CA SER A 27 2.31 9.49 5.88
C SER A 27 3.61 9.16 6.61
N ALA A 28 3.80 7.89 7.00
CA ALA A 28 5.01 7.44 7.70
C ALA A 28 6.27 7.61 6.84
N LEU A 29 6.20 7.27 5.55
CA LEU A 29 7.31 7.41 4.61
C LEU A 29 7.69 8.89 4.40
N ALA A 30 6.71 9.78 4.24
CA ALA A 30 6.96 11.21 4.13
C ALA A 30 7.64 11.78 5.39
N GLY A 31 7.18 11.37 6.58
CA GLY A 31 7.79 11.75 7.85
C GLY A 31 9.24 11.28 7.98
N LEU A 32 9.50 10.01 7.68
CA LEU A 32 10.84 9.41 7.77
C LEU A 32 11.81 10.03 6.76
N HIS A 33 11.37 10.29 5.54
CA HIS A 33 12.17 10.99 4.53
C HIS A 33 12.56 12.41 4.98
N GLY A 34 11.62 13.14 5.60
CA GLY A 34 11.90 14.44 6.19
C GLY A 34 12.96 14.38 7.30
N GLN A 35 12.88 13.36 8.17
CA GLN A 35 13.88 13.13 9.22
C GLN A 35 15.27 12.83 8.65
N LEU A 36 15.36 11.99 7.61
CA LEU A 36 16.62 11.70 6.93
C LEU A 36 17.23 12.95 6.29
N THR A 37 16.38 13.80 5.69
CA THR A 37 16.83 15.07 5.09
C THR A 37 17.47 15.97 6.15
N THR A 38 16.80 16.16 7.30
CA THR A 38 17.33 16.95 8.42
C THR A 38 18.59 16.33 9.03
N LEU A 39 18.68 14.99 9.06
CA LEU A 39 19.87 14.29 9.57
C LEU A 39 21.12 14.60 8.73
N GLY A 40 20.97 14.85 7.43
CA GLY A 40 22.04 15.31 6.55
C GLY A 40 22.63 16.67 6.92
N ASP A 41 21.99 17.44 7.79
CA ASP A 41 22.57 18.69 8.31
C ASP A 41 23.71 18.45 9.30
N SER A 42 23.64 17.36 10.08
CA SER A 42 24.61 17.04 11.14
C SER A 42 25.46 15.81 10.84
N TRP A 43 25.03 14.93 9.94
CA TRP A 43 25.75 13.73 9.54
C TRP A 43 26.13 13.81 8.05
N ARG A 44 27.41 14.04 7.76
CA ARG A 44 27.93 14.32 6.41
C ARG A 44 29.18 13.52 6.11
N ASP A 45 29.04 12.20 6.12
CA ASP A 45 30.11 11.28 5.73
C ASP A 45 29.63 10.29 4.66
N GLN A 46 30.54 9.43 4.22
CA GLN A 46 30.27 8.43 3.18
C GLN A 46 29.23 7.38 3.60
N GLU A 47 29.11 7.09 4.90
CA GLU A 47 28.13 6.12 5.40
C GLU A 47 26.72 6.70 5.33
N HIS A 48 26.56 7.98 5.68
CA HIS A 48 25.32 8.70 5.48
C HIS A 48 24.91 8.73 4.00
N ASP A 49 25.84 9.01 3.09
CA ASP A 49 25.56 9.03 1.65
C ASP A 49 25.13 7.65 1.12
N ARG A 50 25.77 6.56 1.58
CA ARG A 50 25.39 5.19 1.22
C ARG A 50 23.99 4.86 1.72
N PHE A 51 23.72 5.13 3.00
CA PHE A 51 22.41 4.87 3.59
C PHE A 51 21.31 5.66 2.89
N ARG A 52 21.56 6.94 2.58
CA ARG A 52 20.61 7.78 1.85
C ARG A 52 20.24 7.20 0.49
N GLN A 53 21.23 6.71 -0.27
CA GLN A 53 20.97 6.10 -1.58
C GLN A 53 20.10 4.84 -1.46
N GLU A 54 20.40 3.95 -0.52
CA GLU A 54 19.61 2.73 -0.29
C GLU A 54 18.18 3.06 0.19
N PHE A 55 18.06 4.10 1.03
CA PHE A 55 16.78 4.61 1.50
C PHE A 55 15.94 5.13 0.33
N GLU A 56 16.48 6.04 -0.49
CA GLU A 56 15.78 6.61 -1.66
C GLU A 56 15.39 5.52 -2.66
N ALA A 57 16.26 4.54 -2.90
CA ALA A 57 15.96 3.40 -3.77
C ALA A 57 14.77 2.57 -3.23
N THR A 58 14.72 2.34 -1.92
CA THR A 58 13.62 1.62 -1.28
C THR A 58 12.32 2.41 -1.34
N MET A 59 12.37 3.73 -1.14
CA MET A 59 11.20 4.61 -1.24
C MET A 59 10.49 4.47 -2.59
N LEU A 60 11.22 4.41 -3.70
CA LEU A 60 10.65 4.22 -5.04
C LEU A 60 9.89 2.89 -5.18
N VAL A 61 10.39 1.81 -4.57
CA VAL A 61 9.71 0.51 -4.57
C VAL A 61 8.40 0.59 -3.78
N LEU A 62 8.42 1.27 -2.65
CA LEU A 62 7.26 1.45 -1.78
C LEU A 62 6.19 2.36 -2.43
N GLU A 63 6.61 3.43 -3.10
CA GLU A 63 5.72 4.29 -3.89
C GLU A 63 5.03 3.50 -5.00
N ARG A 64 5.76 2.65 -5.72
CA ARG A 64 5.17 1.77 -6.73
C ARG A 64 4.18 0.77 -6.13
N PHE A 65 4.46 0.23 -4.94
CA PHE A 65 3.50 -0.61 -4.24
C PHE A 65 2.22 0.14 -3.89
N LEU A 66 2.32 1.38 -3.40
CA LEU A 66 1.17 2.22 -3.05
C LEU A 66 0.29 2.54 -4.26
N GLU A 67 0.90 2.79 -5.42
CA GLU A 67 0.21 2.97 -6.71
C GLU A 67 -0.58 1.71 -7.10
N VAL A 68 0.10 0.57 -7.22
CA VAL A 68 -0.50 -0.70 -7.67
C VAL A 68 -1.61 -1.16 -6.71
N SER A 69 -1.38 -1.06 -5.40
CA SER A 69 -2.39 -1.42 -4.40
C SER A 69 -3.58 -0.45 -4.42
N GLY A 70 -3.33 0.84 -4.64
CA GLY A 70 -4.37 1.86 -4.85
C GLY A 70 -5.29 1.53 -6.01
N GLU A 71 -4.73 1.16 -7.16
CA GLU A 71 -5.47 0.74 -8.36
C GLU A 71 -6.24 -0.57 -8.16
N HIS A 72 -5.74 -1.46 -7.30
CA HIS A 72 -6.37 -2.75 -7.04
C HIS A 72 -7.59 -2.66 -6.13
N ILE A 73 -7.69 -1.64 -5.27
CA ILE A 73 -8.83 -1.46 -4.34
C ILE A 73 -10.17 -1.42 -5.09
N PRO A 74 -10.38 -0.60 -6.15
CA PRO A 74 -11.61 -0.62 -6.94
C PRO A 74 -11.93 -1.99 -7.56
N PHE A 75 -10.92 -2.75 -7.95
CA PHE A 75 -11.12 -4.10 -8.48
C PHE A 75 -11.69 -5.04 -7.42
N LEU A 76 -11.15 -5.02 -6.19
CA LEU A 76 -11.66 -5.81 -5.07
C LEU A 76 -13.12 -5.47 -4.73
N LEU A 77 -13.46 -4.18 -4.72
CA LEU A 77 -14.82 -3.72 -4.45
C LEU A 77 -15.81 -4.23 -5.51
N ARG A 78 -15.49 -4.07 -6.80
CA ARG A 78 -16.30 -4.61 -7.91
C ARG A 78 -16.42 -6.13 -7.86
N LYS A 79 -15.34 -6.83 -7.46
CA LYS A 79 -15.37 -8.28 -7.30
C LYS A 79 -16.36 -8.68 -6.21
N ALA A 80 -16.33 -8.01 -5.05
CA ALA A 80 -17.26 -8.26 -3.95
C ALA A 80 -18.72 -8.01 -4.34
N GLU A 81 -19.00 -6.93 -5.06
CA GLU A 81 -20.33 -6.62 -5.59
C GLU A 81 -20.88 -7.74 -6.47
N ARG A 82 -20.11 -8.21 -7.46
CA ARG A 82 -20.52 -9.32 -8.34
C ARG A 82 -20.80 -10.63 -7.60
N ILE A 83 -20.06 -10.89 -6.52
CA ILE A 83 -20.27 -12.09 -5.69
C ILE A 83 -21.58 -11.96 -4.91
N GLU A 84 -21.87 -10.79 -4.33
CA GLU A 84 -23.10 -10.51 -3.61
C GLU A 84 -24.33 -10.60 -4.54
N GLU A 85 -24.23 -10.07 -5.76
CA GLU A 85 -25.26 -10.23 -6.80
C GLU A 85 -25.52 -11.71 -7.12
N TYR A 86 -24.47 -12.51 -7.30
CA TYR A 86 -24.61 -13.93 -7.58
C TYR A 86 -25.23 -14.72 -6.42
N LEU A 87 -24.89 -14.37 -5.16
CA LEU A 87 -25.46 -15.02 -3.97
C LEU A 87 -26.91 -14.63 -3.71
N SER A 88 -27.34 -13.42 -4.09
CA SER A 88 -28.73 -12.95 -3.90
C SER A 88 -29.71 -13.47 -4.96
N GLN A 89 -29.20 -13.92 -6.11
CA GLN A 89 -30.00 -14.53 -7.19
C GLN A 89 -30.24 -16.03 -7.02
N ARG A 90 -29.64 -16.67 -6.01
CA ARG A 90 -29.72 -18.10 -5.73
C ARG A 90 -30.58 -18.39 -4.51
#